data_AF-A0A1I9Q1Y1-F1
#
_entry.id   AF-A0A1I9Q1Y1-F1
#
_cell.length_a   1.000
_cell.length_b   1.000
_cell.length_c   1.000
_cell.angle_alpha   90.00
_cell.angle_beta   90.00
_cell.angle_gamma   90.00
#
_symmetry.space_group_name_H-M   'P 1'
#
loop_
_entity.id
_entity.type
_entity.pdbx_description
1 polymer ?
#
loop_
_entity_poly.entity_id
_entity_poly.type
_entity_poly.pdbx_seq_one_letter_code
_entity_poly.pdbx_strand_id
1 'polypeptide(L)'
;TPTVETKKRDPAQDSSSKDAKKPKLSQTSNSSAAPKIEINSYKSSAGSSQYKFGVLARIVKYMRQRHQRGETHTLNLEEILDETNQLDVGSKVKQWLATEALVNNPKIDVTPDGA
;
A
#
# COMPACT_ATOMS: atom_id res chain seq x y z
N THR A 1 4.00 -32.85 22.24
CA THR A 1 4.35 -33.56 20.99
C THR A 1 3.86 -34.99 21.10
N PRO A 2 3.62 -35.75 20.00
CA PRO A 2 3.56 -35.36 18.58
C PRO A 2 2.31 -34.46 18.31
N THR A 3 1.65 -34.28 17.15
CA THR A 3 1.63 -34.95 15.82
C THR A 3 1.28 -33.94 14.72
N VAL A 4 1.45 -34.31 13.44
CA VAL A 4 1.02 -33.57 12.24
C VAL A 4 0.21 -34.51 11.34
N GLU A 5 -0.95 -34.09 10.84
CA GLU A 5 -1.64 -34.80 9.75
C GLU A 5 -1.30 -34.15 8.39
N THR A 6 -0.68 -34.95 7.53
CA THR A 6 -0.43 -34.62 6.12
C THR A 6 -1.41 -35.39 5.25
N LYS A 7 -1.95 -34.76 4.20
CA LYS A 7 -2.65 -35.50 3.13
C LYS A 7 -2.19 -35.04 1.75
N LYS A 8 -2.10 -36.02 0.85
CA LYS A 8 -1.21 -36.04 -0.33
C LYS A 8 -1.73 -35.29 -1.56
N ARG A 9 -0.79 -34.91 -2.43
CA ARG A 9 -0.97 -34.74 -3.89
C ARG A 9 -1.23 -36.11 -4.55
N ASP A 10 -1.86 -36.13 -5.72
CA ASP A 10 -1.32 -36.72 -6.98
C ASP A 10 -2.27 -36.45 -8.18
N PRO A 11 -1.94 -36.74 -9.47
CA PRO A 11 -2.04 -35.70 -10.50
C PRO A 11 -2.82 -36.07 -11.79
N ALA A 12 -2.85 -35.10 -12.71
CA ALA A 12 -2.89 -35.22 -14.18
C ALA A 12 -4.00 -36.06 -14.88
N GLN A 13 -4.78 -35.38 -15.73
CA GLN A 13 -5.07 -35.91 -17.07
C GLN A 13 -4.90 -34.84 -18.16
N ASP A 14 -4.39 -35.33 -19.29
CA ASP A 14 -4.09 -34.65 -20.54
C ASP A 14 -5.35 -34.42 -21.40
N SER A 15 -5.36 -33.39 -22.26
CA SER A 15 -5.72 -33.56 -23.69
C SER A 15 -5.74 -32.27 -24.54
N SER A 16 -5.05 -32.37 -25.68
CA SER A 16 -5.40 -31.82 -27.01
C SER A 16 -5.28 -30.32 -27.32
N SER A 17 -4.36 -30.02 -28.25
CA SER A 17 -4.18 -28.78 -28.99
C SER A 17 -5.21 -28.61 -30.14
N LYS A 18 -5.57 -27.35 -30.49
CA LYS A 18 -5.39 -26.75 -31.84
C LYS A 18 -6.17 -25.44 -32.08
N ASP A 19 -5.49 -24.52 -32.76
CA ASP A 19 -5.93 -23.54 -33.78
C ASP A 19 -7.15 -22.60 -33.63
N ALA A 20 -6.90 -21.37 -34.15
CA ALA A 20 -7.78 -20.54 -35.00
C ALA A 20 -8.60 -19.36 -34.42
N LYS A 21 -8.22 -18.17 -34.94
CA LYS A 21 -9.05 -17.03 -35.41
C LYS A 21 -9.60 -15.99 -34.41
N LYS A 22 -9.24 -14.73 -34.71
CA LYS A 22 -9.84 -13.48 -34.22
C LYS A 22 -11.25 -13.27 -34.78
N PRO A 23 -12.10 -12.48 -34.09
CA PRO A 23 -12.94 -11.48 -34.75
C PRO A 23 -12.52 -10.04 -34.40
N LYS A 24 -13.08 -9.07 -35.15
CA LYS A 24 -12.89 -7.61 -35.03
C LYS A 24 -14.25 -6.94 -35.28
N LEU A 25 -14.42 -5.67 -34.86
CA LEU A 25 -15.65 -4.82 -34.97
C LEU A 25 -16.78 -5.20 -33.98
N SER A 26 -17.64 -4.29 -33.49
CA SER A 26 -17.80 -2.83 -33.73
C SER A 26 -18.51 -2.09 -32.58
N GLN A 27 -18.25 -0.76 -32.47
CA GLN A 27 -19.17 0.37 -32.15
C GLN A 27 -20.65 0.03 -31.79
N THR A 28 -21.32 0.67 -30.81
CA THR A 28 -21.58 2.14 -30.75
C THR A 28 -21.92 2.72 -29.35
N SER A 29 -21.54 4.00 -29.19
CA SER A 29 -22.02 5.09 -28.31
C SER A 29 -23.14 4.89 -27.25
N ASN A 30 -22.92 5.46 -26.04
CA ASN A 30 -23.77 6.54 -25.53
C ASN A 30 -23.04 7.47 -24.53
N SER A 31 -23.47 8.74 -24.45
CA SER A 31 -22.76 9.83 -23.76
C SER A 31 -23.28 10.12 -22.35
N SER A 32 -22.35 10.23 -21.39
CA SER A 32 -22.55 10.93 -20.10
C SER A 32 -21.24 11.63 -19.72
N ALA A 33 -21.33 12.84 -19.16
CA ALA A 33 -20.16 13.69 -18.90
C ALA A 33 -19.28 13.15 -17.76
N ALA A 34 -18.30 12.31 -18.10
CA ALA A 34 -17.21 11.98 -17.20
C ALA A 34 -16.33 13.22 -16.94
N PRO A 35 -15.85 13.45 -15.70
CA PRO A 35 -14.87 14.49 -15.45
C PRO A 35 -13.62 14.20 -16.29
N LYS A 36 -13.13 15.22 -17.01
CA LYS A 36 -11.87 15.12 -17.76
C LYS A 36 -10.72 15.07 -16.75
N ILE A 37 -10.42 13.88 -16.26
CA ILE A 37 -9.20 13.63 -15.48
C ILE A 37 -8.04 13.87 -16.44
N GLU A 38 -7.36 15.00 -16.22
CA GLU A 38 -6.15 15.44 -16.90
C GLU A 38 -5.19 14.27 -17.09
N ILE A 39 -5.03 13.84 -18.35
CA ILE A 39 -4.24 12.66 -18.75
C ILE A 39 -2.77 12.79 -18.28
N ASN A 40 -2.27 14.00 -18.12
CA ASN A 40 -0.92 14.26 -17.61
C ASN A 40 -0.78 14.08 -16.09
N SER A 41 -1.86 14.18 -15.31
CA SER A 41 -1.80 14.06 -13.84
C SER A 41 -1.56 12.63 -13.36
N TYR A 42 -2.02 11.60 -14.11
CA TYR A 42 -1.79 10.21 -13.69
C TYR A 42 -0.36 9.72 -13.93
N LYS A 43 0.36 10.26 -14.92
CA LYS A 43 1.74 9.80 -15.21
C LYS A 43 2.76 10.32 -14.19
N SER A 44 2.61 11.57 -13.75
CA SER A 44 3.53 12.18 -12.79
C SER A 44 3.27 11.76 -11.33
N SER A 45 2.06 11.28 -11.01
CA SER A 45 1.68 10.88 -9.65
C SER A 45 2.06 9.43 -9.30
N ALA A 46 1.98 8.49 -10.25
CA ALA A 46 2.10 7.05 -10.00
C ALA A 46 3.35 6.64 -9.18
N GLY A 47 4.54 7.09 -9.57
CA GLY A 47 5.78 6.78 -8.84
C GLY A 47 5.88 7.44 -7.47
N SER A 48 5.37 8.66 -7.32
CA SER A 48 5.40 9.40 -6.04
C SER A 48 4.50 8.77 -4.98
N SER A 49 3.33 8.26 -5.39
CA SER A 49 2.37 7.61 -4.50
C SER A 49 2.90 6.26 -4.00
N GLN A 50 3.56 5.47 -4.84
CA GLN A 50 4.18 4.20 -4.42
C GLN A 50 5.21 4.40 -3.31
N TYR A 51 6.07 5.42 -3.43
CA TYR A 51 7.03 5.77 -2.39
C TYR A 51 6.32 6.20 -1.09
N LYS A 52 5.34 7.12 -1.17
CA LYS A 52 4.53 7.56 -0.03
C LYS A 52 3.89 6.39 0.74
N PHE A 53 3.22 5.48 0.05
CA PHE A 53 2.58 4.32 0.67
C PHE A 53 3.59 3.29 1.19
N GLY A 54 4.73 3.11 0.51
CA GLY A 54 5.84 2.28 0.99
C GLY A 54 6.44 2.83 2.29
N VAL A 55 6.55 4.15 2.42
CA VAL A 55 7.00 4.82 3.65
C VAL A 55 6.00 4.58 4.78
N LEU A 56 4.72 4.90 4.56
CA LEU A 56 3.64 4.69 5.55
C LEU A 56 3.54 3.22 6.00
N ALA A 57 3.72 2.26 5.09
CA ALA A 57 3.66 0.84 5.41
C ALA A 57 4.79 0.39 6.37
N ARG A 58 5.99 0.96 6.28
CA ARG A 58 7.08 0.70 7.24
C ARG A 58 6.73 1.28 8.61
N ILE A 59 6.26 2.53 8.67
CA ILE A 59 5.81 3.20 9.89
C ILE A 59 4.76 2.36 10.63
N VAL A 60 3.67 1.98 9.94
CA VAL A 60 2.58 1.18 10.53
C VAL A 60 3.08 -0.20 11.00
N LYS A 61 4.00 -0.83 10.27
CA LYS A 61 4.59 -2.11 10.68
C LYS A 61 5.41 -1.97 11.96
N TYR A 62 6.25 -0.94 12.04
CA TYR A 62 7.09 -0.66 13.21
C TYR A 62 6.23 -0.31 14.43
N MET A 63 5.30 0.63 14.30
CA MET A 63 4.33 0.98 15.35
C MET A 63 3.60 -0.24 15.91
N ARG A 64 3.07 -1.10 15.04
CA ARG A 64 2.41 -2.36 15.44
C ARG A 64 3.37 -3.30 16.18
N GLN A 65 4.58 -3.49 15.68
CA GLN A 65 5.55 -4.41 16.28
C GLN A 65 6.02 -3.90 17.65
N ARG A 66 6.17 -2.58 17.80
CA ARG A 66 6.56 -1.91 19.03
C ARG A 66 5.48 -2.02 20.11
N HIS A 67 4.23 -1.69 19.76
CA HIS A 67 3.07 -1.87 20.62
C HIS A 67 2.91 -3.34 21.07
N GLN A 68 3.13 -4.31 20.17
CA GLN A 68 3.11 -5.75 20.50
C GLN A 68 4.20 -6.22 21.47
N ARG A 69 5.25 -5.42 21.69
CA ARG A 69 6.31 -5.69 22.67
C ARG A 69 6.06 -5.00 24.02
N GLY A 70 4.92 -4.33 24.19
CA GLY A 70 4.56 -3.57 25.39
C GLY A 70 5.14 -2.16 25.45
N GLU A 71 5.76 -1.70 24.36
CA GLU A 71 6.46 -0.42 24.32
C GLU A 71 5.53 0.66 23.75
N THR A 72 4.74 1.28 24.64
CA THR A 72 3.60 2.14 24.26
C THR A 72 3.87 3.64 24.34
N HIS A 73 5.13 4.08 24.43
CA HIS A 73 5.41 5.52 24.44
C HIS A 73 5.12 6.16 23.09
N THR A 74 4.67 7.42 23.12
CA THR A 74 4.50 8.27 21.95
C THR A 74 5.82 8.47 21.22
N LEU A 75 5.77 8.63 19.91
CA LEU A 75 6.94 8.91 19.07
C LEU A 75 6.54 9.98 18.06
N ASN A 76 7.33 11.04 17.96
CA ASN A 76 7.15 12.09 16.98
C ASN A 76 7.56 11.58 15.58
N LEU A 77 7.09 12.24 14.52
CA LEU A 77 7.31 11.82 13.13
C LEU A 77 8.80 11.61 12.82
N GLU A 78 9.68 12.52 13.27
CA GLU A 78 11.12 12.40 13.05
C GLU A 78 11.71 11.17 13.73
N GLU A 79 11.37 10.90 14.99
CA GLU A 79 11.85 9.73 15.74
C GLU A 79 11.39 8.41 15.09
N ILE A 80 10.15 8.35 14.59
CA ILE A 80 9.66 7.19 13.83
C ILE A 80 10.45 7.01 12.53
N LEU A 81 10.79 8.09 11.82
CA LEU A 81 11.57 8.04 10.58
C LEU A 81 13.02 7.59 10.86
N ASP A 82 13.63 8.01 11.96
CA ASP A 82 14.96 7.56 12.39
C ASP A 82 14.95 6.05 12.72
N GLU A 83 14.03 5.61 13.60
CA GLU A 83 13.86 4.20 13.99
C GLU A 83 13.59 3.28 12.78
N THR A 84 12.80 3.74 11.81
CA THR A 84 12.50 2.99 10.59
C THR A 84 13.55 3.13 9.48
N ASN A 85 14.64 3.88 9.73
CA ASN A 85 15.73 4.18 8.81
C ASN A 85 15.22 4.79 7.49
N GLN A 86 14.46 5.88 7.61
CA GLN A 86 13.78 6.61 6.54
C GLN A 86 14.27 8.07 6.43
N LEU A 87 15.59 8.25 6.57
CA LEU A 87 16.25 9.56 6.59
C LEU A 87 16.08 10.35 5.28
N ASP A 88 16.03 9.64 4.14
CA ASP A 88 15.90 10.23 2.79
C ASP A 88 14.46 10.71 2.44
N VAL A 89 13.54 10.74 3.41
CA VAL A 89 12.14 11.16 3.17
C VAL A 89 12.08 12.68 3.01
N GLY A 90 11.97 13.13 1.76
CA GLY A 90 11.87 14.55 1.42
C GLY A 90 10.65 15.25 2.03
N SER A 91 10.77 16.57 2.28
CA SER A 91 9.84 17.37 3.08
C SER A 91 8.37 17.28 2.66
N LYS A 92 8.07 17.11 1.36
CA LYS A 92 6.70 16.94 0.86
C LYS A 92 6.02 15.65 1.36
N VAL A 93 6.82 14.61 1.62
CA VAL A 93 6.32 13.33 2.17
C VAL A 93 6.22 13.43 3.69
N LYS A 94 7.19 14.06 4.38
CA LYS A 94 7.08 14.38 5.81
C LYS A 94 5.83 15.18 6.14
N GLN A 95 5.57 16.27 5.40
CA GLN A 95 4.37 17.09 5.54
C GLN A 95 3.08 16.26 5.37
N TRP A 96 3.03 15.43 4.32
CA TRP A 96 1.89 14.56 4.05
C TRP A 96 1.67 13.49 5.14
N LEU A 97 2.74 12.95 5.73
CA LEU A 97 2.63 12.06 6.90
C LEU A 97 2.03 12.80 8.10
N ALA A 98 2.58 13.97 8.44
CA ALA A 98 2.16 14.78 9.59
C ALA A 98 0.69 15.24 9.52
N THR A 99 0.25 15.80 8.39
CA THR A 99 -1.08 16.44 8.30
C THR A 99 -2.19 15.54 7.79
N GLU A 100 -1.87 14.44 7.13
CA GLU A 100 -2.86 13.62 6.42
C GLU A 100 -2.73 12.13 6.77
N ALA A 101 -1.59 11.51 6.49
CA ALA A 101 -1.49 10.06 6.46
C ALA A 101 -1.44 9.39 7.85
N LEU A 102 -0.91 10.08 8.87
CA LEU A 102 -0.94 9.57 10.26
C LEU A 102 -2.30 9.88 10.91
N VAL A 103 -2.82 11.09 10.75
CA VAL A 103 -4.09 11.56 11.33
C VAL A 103 -5.30 10.76 10.84
N ASN A 104 -5.32 10.38 9.55
CA ASN A 104 -6.44 9.62 8.97
C ASN A 104 -6.30 8.08 9.10
N ASN A 105 -5.29 7.58 9.83
CA ASN A 105 -5.02 6.15 9.90
C ASN A 105 -5.52 5.54 11.22
N PRO A 106 -6.60 4.74 11.22
CA PRO A 106 -7.20 4.18 12.45
C PRO A 106 -6.33 3.14 13.18
N LYS A 107 -5.10 2.92 12.73
CA LYS A 107 -4.09 2.06 13.38
C LYS A 107 -3.02 2.85 14.14
N ILE A 108 -3.10 4.18 14.12
CA ILE A 108 -2.16 5.09 14.77
C ILE A 108 -3.01 6.07 15.56
N ASP A 109 -2.74 6.19 16.86
CA ASP A 109 -3.34 7.22 17.70
C ASP A 109 -2.39 8.41 17.73
N VAL A 110 -2.87 9.59 17.36
CA VAL A 110 -2.06 10.81 17.24
C VAL A 110 -2.34 11.68 18.44
N THR A 111 -1.53 11.50 19.48
CA THR A 111 -1.55 12.34 20.68
C THR A 111 -0.82 13.67 20.38
N PRO A 112 -1.44 14.84 20.64
CA PRO A 112 -0.77 16.13 20.51
C PRO A 112 0.10 16.42 21.75
N ASP A 113 1.02 15.50 22.05
CA ASP A 113 1.88 15.59 23.23
C ASP A 113 3.16 16.37 22.89
N GLY A 114 3.25 17.59 23.41
CA GLY A 114 4.23 18.58 23.02
C GLY A 114 4.05 19.92 23.74
N ALA A 115 3.80 19.84 25.05
CA ALA A 115 3.70 20.97 25.98
C ALA A 115 4.59 20.72 27.21
#